data_AF-B1M8Q4-F1
#
_entry.id   AF-B1M8Q4-F1
#
_cell.length_a   1.000
_cell.length_b   1.000
_cell.length_c   1.000
_cell.angle_alpha   90.00
_cell.angle_beta   90.00
_cell.angle_gamma   90.00
#
_symmetry.space_group_name_H-M   'P 1'
#
loop_
_entity.id
_entity.type
_entity.pdbx_description
1 polymer ?
#
loop_
_entity_poly.entity_id
_entity_poly.type
_entity_poly.pdbx_seq_one_letter_code
_entity_poly.pdbx_strand_id
1 'polypeptide(L)' 'MPYTVEITTPPVQIDGAEQASRMYQLPDPFSTLAEAKEAAITHIAGLGLDPAGVLYTVFDREGFTVASNADQRAEAG' A
#
# COMPACT_ATOMS: atom_id res chain seq x y z
N MET A 1 -4.44 -6.34 -17.37
CA MET A 1 -5.44 -6.80 -16.38
C MET A 1 -5.48 -5.73 -15.31
N PRO A 2 -6.65 -5.24 -14.85
CA PRO A 2 -6.67 -4.17 -13.86
C PRO A 2 -6.23 -4.69 -12.49
N TYR A 3 -5.20 -4.09 -11.91
CA TYR A 3 -4.72 -4.32 -10.56
C TYR A 3 -5.23 -3.21 -9.65
N THR A 4 -5.59 -3.55 -8.42
CA THR A 4 -5.97 -2.57 -7.39
C THR A 4 -5.00 -2.62 -6.23
N VAL A 5 -4.75 -1.48 -5.62
CA VAL A 5 -3.83 -1.36 -4.47
C VAL A 5 -4.63 -0.97 -3.25
N GLU A 6 -4.43 -1.69 -2.17
CA GLU A 6 -4.88 -1.32 -0.85
C GLU A 6 -3.70 -0.91 0.01
N ILE A 7 -3.86 0.18 0.75
CA ILE A 7 -2.86 0.75 1.63
C ILE A 7 -3.44 0.73 3.04
N THR A 8 -2.67 0.16 3.97
CA THR A 8 -2.93 0.21 5.40
C THR A 8 -1.87 1.08 6.05
N THR A 9 -2.22 2.32 6.37
CA THR A 9 -1.30 3.23 7.07
C THR A 9 -1.21 2.86 8.55
N PRO A 10 -0.02 2.91 9.16
CA PRO A 10 0.13 2.76 10.60
C PRO A 10 -0.58 3.92 11.32
N PRO A 11 -0.88 3.75 12.61
CA PRO A 11 -1.38 4.87 13.39
C PRO A 11 -0.29 5.95 13.47
N VAL A 12 -0.66 7.18 13.12
CA VAL A 12 0.25 8.33 13.16
C VAL A 12 -0.32 9.38 14.09
N GLN A 13 0.55 9.99 14.89
CA GLN A 13 0.17 11.15 15.70
C GLN A 13 0.31 12.39 14.82
N ILE A 14 -0.82 12.97 14.42
CA ILE A 14 -0.88 14.22 13.67
C ILE A 14 -1.50 15.24 14.62
N ASP A 15 -0.77 16.31 14.93
CA ASP A 15 -1.26 17.42 15.78
C ASP A 15 -1.73 16.98 17.19
N GLY A 16 -1.04 16.01 17.81
CA GLY A 16 -1.37 15.51 19.15
C GLY A 16 -2.63 14.64 19.24
N ALA A 17 -3.27 14.35 18.10
CA ALA A 17 -4.33 13.36 17.99
C ALA A 17 -3.78 12.07 17.37
N GLU A 18 -4.07 10.93 18.01
CA GLU A 18 -3.81 9.61 17.43
C GLU A 18 -4.76 9.41 16.25
N GLN A 19 -4.22 9.48 15.02
CA GLN A 19 -4.93 9.01 13.85
C GLN A 19 -4.81 7.48 13.83
N ALA A 20 -5.94 6.80 14.00
CA ALA A 20 -5.99 5.35 13.91
C ALA A 20 -5.52 4.87 12.54
N SER A 21 -4.99 3.64 12.50
CA SER A 21 -4.63 2.95 11.27
C SER A 21 -5.78 3.03 10.27
N ARG A 22 -5.49 3.45 9.04
CA ARG A 22 -6.51 3.60 8.00
C ARG A 22 -6.21 2.66 6.84
N MET A 23 -7.22 1.90 6.46
CA MET A 23 -7.20 1.00 5.32
C MET A 23 -8.05 1.62 4.21
N TYR A 24 -7.47 1.77 3.02
CA TYR A 24 -8.15 2.34 1.87
C TYR A 24 -7.52 1.84 0.57
N GLN A 25 -8.27 1.90 -0.53
CA GLN A 25 -7.78 1.56 -1.85
C GLN A 25 -7.41 2.81 -2.65
N LEU A 26 -6.39 2.68 -3.49
CA LEU A 26 -6.10 3.72 -4.48
C LEU A 26 -7.25 3.81 -5.49
N PRO A 27 -7.62 5.03 -5.94
CA PRO A 27 -8.79 5.24 -6.78
C PRO A 27 -8.64 4.70 -8.21
N ASP A 28 -7.41 4.52 -8.68
CA ASP A 28 -7.11 4.12 -10.06
C ASP A 28 -6.78 2.62 -10.17
N PRO A 29 -7.43 1.89 -11.09
CA PRO A 29 -6.99 0.55 -11.47
C PRO A 29 -5.73 0.63 -12.36
N PHE A 30 -4.72 -0.19 -12.08
CA PHE A 30 -3.44 -0.19 -12.78
C PHE A 30 -3.38 -1.28 -13.85
N SER A 31 -2.68 -1.05 -14.95
CA SER A 31 -2.61 -2.02 -16.05
C SER A 31 -1.61 -3.15 -15.80
N THR A 32 -0.59 -2.89 -14.99
CA THR A 32 0.48 -3.82 -14.65
C THR A 32 0.77 -3.85 -13.14
N LEU A 33 1.33 -4.97 -12.68
CA LEU A 33 1.77 -5.12 -11.29
C LEU A 33 2.87 -4.11 -10.92
N ALA A 34 3.78 -3.79 -11.85
CA ALA A 34 4.84 -2.83 -11.63
C ALA A 34 4.27 -1.43 -11.36
N GLU A 35 3.35 -0.95 -12.22
CA GLU A 35 2.67 0.33 -12.04
C GLU A 35 1.91 0.39 -10.72
N ALA A 36 1.20 -0.68 -10.34
CA ALA A 36 0.50 -0.76 -9.06
C ALA A 36 1.44 -0.59 -7.87
N LYS A 37 2.60 -1.26 -7.89
CA LYS A 37 3.61 -1.15 -6.84
C LYS A 37 4.22 0.25 -6.79
N GLU A 38 4.59 0.80 -7.95
CA GLU A 38 5.16 2.15 -8.03
C GLU A 38 4.17 3.21 -7.54
N ALA A 39 2.91 3.13 -7.95
CA ALA A 39 1.85 4.03 -7.49
C ALA A 39 1.63 3.95 -5.98
N ALA A 40 1.66 2.74 -5.40
CA ALA A 40 1.59 2.56 -3.95
C ALA A 40 2.75 3.29 -3.25
N ILE A 41 3.99 3.07 -3.72
CA ILE A 41 5.20 3.68 -3.16
C ILE A 41 5.16 5.20 -3.28
N THR A 42 4.82 5.73 -4.46
CA THR A 42 4.71 7.16 -4.72
C THR A 42 3.62 7.81 -3.87
N HIS A 43 2.47 7.14 -3.70
CA HIS A 43 1.39 7.64 -2.86
C HIS A 43 1.82 7.72 -1.39
N ILE A 44 2.40 6.64 -0.86
CA ILE A 44 2.88 6.58 0.53
C ILE A 44 3.97 7.63 0.78
N ALA A 45 4.93 7.77 -0.13
CA ALA A 45 5.96 8.80 -0.05
C ALA A 45 5.35 10.22 -0.11
N GLY A 46 4.29 10.43 -0.89
CA GLY A 46 3.53 11.68 -0.95
C GLY A 46 2.82 12.03 0.37
N LEU A 47 2.55 11.05 1.24
CA LEU A 47 2.05 11.25 2.59
C LEU A 47 3.15 11.59 3.61
N GLY A 48 4.42 11.60 3.18
CA GLY A 48 5.58 11.76 4.07
C GLY A 48 5.87 10.51 4.92
N LEU A 49 5.31 9.36 4.54
CA LEU A 49 5.52 8.08 5.22
C LEU A 49 6.57 7.26 4.50
N ASP A 50 7.25 6.39 5.27
CA ASP A 50 8.19 5.45 4.69
C ASP A 50 7.43 4.26 4.05
N PRO A 51 7.63 3.99 2.75
CA PRO A 51 6.92 2.92 2.05
C PRO A 51 7.28 1.50 2.52
N ALA A 52 8.39 1.31 3.25
CA ALA A 52 8.68 0.04 3.92
C ALA A 52 8.02 -0.06 5.31
N GLY A 53 7.62 1.07 5.90
CA GLY A 53 6.87 1.14 7.16
C GLY A 53 5.35 1.07 7.02
N VAL A 54 4.81 1.21 5.81
CA VAL A 54 3.38 1.20 5.52
C VAL A 54 3.00 -0.08 4.78
N LEU A 55 1.99 -0.81 5.24
CA LEU A 55 1.55 -2.02 4.56
C LEU A 55 0.79 -1.66 3.27
N TYR A 56 1.19 -2.24 2.13
CA TYR A 56 0.38 -2.21 0.92
C TYR A 56 0.22 -3.60 0.31
N THR A 57 -0.93 -3.83 -0.30
CA THR A 57 -1.32 -5.08 -0.95
C THR A 57 -1.87 -4.80 -2.34
N VAL A 58 -1.37 -5.53 -3.34
CA VAL A 58 -1.85 -5.47 -4.72
C VAL A 58 -2.73 -6.68 -5.00
N PHE A 59 -3.93 -6.43 -5.50
CA PHE A 59 -4.90 -7.44 -5.90
C PHE A 59 -5.07 -7.45 -7.42
N ASP A 60 -5.23 -8.64 -8.00
CA ASP A 60 -5.65 -8.79 -9.40
C ASP A 60 -7.17 -8.59 -9.55
N ARG A 61 -7.70 -8.65 -10.77
CA ARG A 61 -9.12 -8.43 -11.10
C ARG A 61 -10.09 -9.35 -10.35
N GLU A 62 -9.60 -10.53 -9.94
CA GLU A 62 -10.35 -11.53 -9.19
C GLU A 62 -10.29 -11.31 -7.67
N GLY A 63 -9.60 -10.27 -7.21
CA GLY A 63 -9.42 -9.96 -5.79
C GLY A 63 -8.36 -10.81 -5.10
N PHE A 64 -7.55 -11.56 -5.85
CA PHE A 64 -6.44 -12.33 -5.29
C PHE A 64 -5.23 -11.44 -5.04
N THR A 65 -4.63 -11.60 -3.87
CA THR A 65 -3.34 -10.97 -3.54
C THR A 65 -2.25 -11.51 -4.45
N VAL A 66 -1.66 -10.63 -5.24
CA VAL A 66 -0.56 -10.96 -6.16
C VAL A 66 0.78 -10.36 -5.73
N ALA A 67 0.75 -9.32 -4.88
CA ALA A 67 1.95 -8.79 -4.22
C ALA A 67 1.60 -8.06 -2.93
N SER A 68 2.54 -8.01 -1.99
CA SER A 68 2.45 -7.19 -0.78
C SER A 68 3.86 -6.90 -0.26
N ASN A 69 4.08 -5.77 0.41
CA ASN A 69 5.40 -5.53 1.03
C ASN A 69 5.60 -6.27 2.37
N ALA A 70 4.53 -6.74 3.02
CA ALA A 70 4.63 -7.61 4.20
C ALA A 70 5.33 -8.93 3.86
N ASP A 71 5.05 -9.47 2.67
CA ASP A 71 5.66 -10.69 2.16
C ASP A 71 7.16 -10.49 1.90
N GLN A 72 7.53 -9.37 1.28
CA GLN A 72 8.95 -9.00 1.09
C GLN A 72 9.71 -8.80 2.41
N ARG A 73 9.03 -8.46 3.50
CA ARG A 73 9.64 -8.30 4.83
C ARG A 73 9.85 -9.64 5.54
N ALA A 74 9.04 -10.65 5.23
CA ALA A 74 9.16 -12.00 5.80
C ALA A 74 10.32 -12.78 5.16
N GLU A 75 10.64 -12.53 3.89
CA GLU A 75 11.73 -13.22 3.17
C GLU A 75 13.12 -12.57 3.37
N ALA A 76 13.19 -11.43 4.06
CA ALA A 76 14.44 -10.72 4.36
C ALA A 76 15.06 -11.08 5.73
N GLY A 77 14.60 -12.17 6.36
CA GLY A 77 15.01 -12.65 7.69
C GLY A 77 15.94 -13.85 7.67
#